data_AF-A0A963NA95-F1
#
_entry.id   AF-A0A963NA95-F1
#
_cell.length_a   1.000
_cell.length_b   1.000
_cell.length_c   1.000
_cell.angle_alpha   90.00
_cell.angle_beta   90.00
_cell.angle_gamma   90.00
#
_symmetry.space_group_name_H-M   'P 1'
#
loop_
_entity.id
_entity.type
_entity.pdbx_description
1 polymer ?
#
loop_
_entity_poly.entity_id
_entity_poly.type
_entity_poly.pdbx_seq_one_letter_code
_entity_poly.pdbx_strand_id
1 'polypeptide(L)'
;MRNRPKTLVVALLGIGLLSLAPAAALAQPKNPERNVYYGETHLHTSWSFDAYAFGDTQTGPEAFYQYATGKPTLHPGGYQVQITKPLDWGAVTEHAEYMGMVQEAMDPGSPLRKSSPLLARAYEEGVRADGLLAFKVLSLAIAKGLPIKEFSDPAVVAPVWKRIVDIADKYNKPGRFTTFAAYEWTSTPDSRNLHRNIFFRDSKKVPQVPFTPLDSPDPRDLWKWMDQQRAAGNELLAISHNANLSNGMMFPTEVDHTGRPIDRTWAEARLRNEPLTEMKQVKGQSETTPGLSPNDEFANYEVFVWHLLGKKGPPPHEYGSYIRQAYKDGVAMEQARGFNPYKPGVVGGSDSHVSVVP
;
A
#
# COMPACT_ATOMS: atom_id res chain seq x y z
N MET A 1 14.63 -78.13 26.85
CA MET A 1 13.65 -77.32 26.08
C MET A 1 14.07 -75.86 26.13
N ARG A 2 14.09 -75.25 24.94
CA ARG A 2 14.31 -73.86 24.50
C ARG A 2 14.20 -72.70 25.51
N ASN A 3 15.12 -71.73 25.32
CA ASN A 3 15.00 -70.26 25.23
C ASN A 3 14.31 -69.52 26.40
N ARG A 4 14.83 -68.41 26.95
CA ARG A 4 15.33 -67.18 26.31
C ARG A 4 16.23 -66.39 27.27
N PRO A 5 17.26 -65.64 26.81
CA PRO A 5 17.88 -64.59 27.61
C PRO A 5 16.97 -63.35 27.64
N LYS A 6 16.86 -62.72 28.81
CA LYS A 6 16.16 -61.44 28.99
C LYS A 6 17.02 -60.32 28.40
N THR A 7 16.66 -59.82 27.23
CA THR A 7 17.25 -58.61 26.64
C THR A 7 16.76 -57.40 27.45
N LEU A 8 17.69 -56.74 28.14
CA LEU A 8 17.45 -55.45 28.79
C LEU A 8 17.41 -54.38 27.69
N VAL A 9 16.24 -53.88 27.33
CA VAL A 9 16.10 -52.73 26.43
C VAL A 9 16.42 -51.49 27.24
N VAL A 10 17.63 -50.97 27.09
CA VAL A 10 17.97 -49.61 27.53
C VAL A 10 17.30 -48.66 26.54
N ALA A 11 16.20 -48.04 26.97
CA ALA A 11 15.60 -46.92 26.26
C ALA A 11 16.55 -45.72 26.40
N LEU A 12 17.34 -45.47 25.35
CA LEU A 12 18.05 -44.20 25.17
C LEU A 12 16.99 -43.11 25.00
N LEU A 13 16.71 -42.39 26.09
CA LEU A 13 16.09 -41.07 26.04
C LEU A 13 17.06 -40.14 25.32
N GLY A 14 16.93 -40.09 23.99
CA GLY A 14 17.52 -39.04 23.18
C GLY A 14 16.88 -37.72 23.60
N ILE A 15 17.58 -36.97 24.44
CA ILE A 15 17.32 -35.55 24.64
C ILE A 15 17.63 -34.89 23.30
N GLY A 16 16.61 -34.76 22.46
CA GLY A 16 16.64 -33.86 21.33
C GLY A 16 16.82 -32.46 21.89
N LEU A 17 18.05 -31.97 21.87
CA LEU A 17 18.33 -30.55 21.96
C LEU A 17 17.57 -29.89 20.81
N LEU A 18 16.35 -29.41 21.10
CA LEU A 18 15.73 -28.37 20.31
C LEU A 18 16.67 -27.18 20.43
N SER A 19 17.54 -27.03 19.43
CA SER A 19 18.18 -25.76 19.14
C SER A 19 17.06 -24.78 18.83
N LEU A 20 16.59 -24.06 19.85
CA LEU A 20 15.95 -22.77 19.69
C LEU A 20 17.02 -21.85 19.09
N ALA A 21 17.24 -21.97 17.79
CA ALA A 21 17.85 -20.89 17.05
C ALA A 21 16.88 -19.71 17.24
N PRO A 22 17.31 -18.61 17.89
CA PRO A 22 16.47 -17.42 17.89
C PRO A 22 16.24 -17.11 16.41
N ALA A 23 14.98 -17.06 15.99
CA ALA A 23 14.66 -16.37 14.75
C ALA A 23 15.26 -14.99 14.96
N ALA A 24 16.36 -14.71 14.27
CA ALA A 24 16.98 -13.40 14.31
C ALA A 24 15.89 -12.47 13.80
N ALA A 25 15.18 -11.84 14.73
CA ALA A 25 14.43 -10.63 14.45
C ALA A 25 15.42 -9.81 13.62
N LEU A 26 15.03 -9.47 12.40
CA LEU A 26 15.83 -8.70 11.46
C LEU A 26 16.06 -7.31 12.07
N ALA A 27 16.92 -7.25 13.09
CA ALA A 27 17.33 -6.04 13.73
C ALA A 27 18.20 -5.34 12.68
N GLN A 28 17.61 -4.35 12.01
CA GLN A 28 18.32 -3.47 11.10
C GLN A 28 19.59 -3.00 11.83
N PRO A 29 20.78 -3.11 11.20
CA PRO A 29 22.00 -2.56 11.77
C PRO A 29 21.75 -1.12 12.21
N LYS A 30 22.16 -0.76 13.44
CA LYS A 30 22.03 0.62 13.93
C LYS A 30 22.65 1.55 12.90
N ASN A 31 21.91 2.56 12.46
CA ASN A 31 22.45 3.59 11.55
C ASN A 31 23.63 4.28 12.26
N PRO A 32 24.89 4.02 11.85
CA PRO A 32 26.05 4.54 12.56
C PRO A 32 26.14 6.07 12.44
N GLU A 33 25.56 6.63 11.38
CA GLU A 33 25.52 8.06 11.09
C GLU A 33 24.49 8.81 11.96
N ARG A 34 23.54 8.09 12.58
CA ARG A 34 22.40 8.68 13.32
C ARG A 34 21.61 9.71 12.50
N ASN A 35 21.64 9.61 11.18
CA ASN A 35 20.88 10.47 10.29
C ASN A 35 19.38 10.17 10.41
N VAL A 36 18.58 11.23 10.46
CA VAL A 36 17.11 11.18 10.35
C VAL A 36 16.74 11.81 9.02
N TYR A 37 15.96 11.08 8.22
CA TYR A 37 15.50 11.52 6.91
C TYR A 37 13.98 11.67 6.92
N TYR A 38 13.49 12.73 6.29
CA TYR A 38 12.07 13.06 6.16
C TYR A 38 11.65 12.90 4.70
N GLY A 39 10.56 12.19 4.47
CA GLY A 39 10.04 11.98 3.13
C GLY A 39 8.57 11.59 3.13
N GLU A 40 8.06 11.35 1.93
CA GLU A 40 6.65 11.06 1.69
C GLU A 40 6.49 9.66 1.06
N THR A 41 5.59 8.87 1.64
CA THR A 41 5.27 7.49 1.24
C THR A 41 3.94 7.34 0.52
N HIS A 42 3.11 8.37 0.51
CA HIS A 42 1.75 8.23 0.05
C HIS A 42 1.19 9.57 -0.42
N LEU A 43 1.09 9.75 -1.73
CA LEU A 43 0.40 10.89 -2.33
C LEU A 43 -0.06 10.56 -3.74
N HIS A 44 -1.04 11.32 -4.20
CA HIS A 44 -1.63 11.23 -5.52
C HIS A 44 -1.55 12.59 -6.21
N THR A 45 -1.47 12.56 -7.54
CA THR A 45 -1.54 13.77 -8.37
C THR A 45 -2.73 13.69 -9.30
N SER A 46 -2.96 14.70 -10.15
CA SER A 46 -4.01 14.67 -11.21
C SER A 46 -3.96 13.46 -12.17
N TRP A 47 -2.94 12.60 -12.06
CA TRP A 47 -2.84 11.35 -12.81
C TRP A 47 -3.53 10.18 -12.11
N SER A 48 -3.79 10.26 -10.81
CA SER A 48 -4.76 9.40 -10.15
C SER A 48 -6.17 9.92 -10.37
N PHE A 49 -7.09 8.99 -10.59
CA PHE A 49 -8.49 9.31 -10.87
C PHE A 49 -9.23 9.82 -9.62
N ASP A 50 -8.76 9.50 -8.41
CA ASP A 50 -9.34 9.98 -7.15
C ASP A 50 -8.90 11.40 -6.81
N ALA A 51 -7.62 11.74 -7.00
CA ALA A 51 -7.10 13.09 -6.84
C ALA A 51 -7.74 14.07 -7.82
N TYR A 52 -7.92 13.63 -9.07
CA TYR A 52 -8.69 14.40 -10.05
C TYR A 52 -10.12 14.65 -9.57
N ALA A 53 -10.80 13.61 -9.07
CA ALA A 53 -12.16 13.74 -8.55
C ALA A 53 -12.28 14.65 -7.31
N PHE A 54 -11.20 14.79 -6.53
CA PHE A 54 -11.11 15.70 -5.38
C PHE A 54 -10.56 17.09 -5.72
N GLY A 55 -10.35 17.40 -7.00
CA GLY A 55 -10.11 18.75 -7.49
C GLY A 55 -8.71 19.01 -8.02
N ASP A 56 -7.77 18.06 -7.90
CA ASP A 56 -6.48 18.18 -8.58
C ASP A 56 -6.59 17.82 -10.06
N THR A 57 -6.90 18.83 -10.85
CA THR A 57 -7.03 18.71 -12.31
C THR A 57 -5.81 19.23 -13.08
N GLN A 58 -4.77 19.69 -12.37
CA GLN A 58 -3.71 20.52 -12.95
C GLN A 58 -2.29 20.07 -12.60
N THR A 59 -2.08 19.45 -11.45
CA THR A 59 -0.74 19.13 -10.96
C THR A 59 -0.45 17.66 -11.14
N GLY A 60 0.52 17.32 -12.00
CA GLY A 60 0.93 15.93 -12.24
C GLY A 60 2.13 15.51 -11.38
N PRO A 61 2.71 14.31 -11.60
CA PRO A 61 3.81 13.78 -10.79
C PRO A 61 5.02 14.71 -10.66
N GLU A 62 5.31 15.49 -11.71
CA GLU A 62 6.41 16.45 -11.70
C GLU A 62 6.21 17.61 -10.70
N ALA A 63 4.95 18.02 -10.45
CA ALA A 63 4.64 19.08 -9.48
C ALA A 63 5.05 18.67 -8.05
N PHE A 64 4.81 17.41 -7.68
CA PHE A 64 5.26 16.88 -6.39
C PHE A 64 6.78 16.93 -6.26
N TYR A 65 7.53 16.47 -7.25
CA TYR A 65 8.99 16.46 -7.13
C TYR A 65 9.59 17.88 -7.16
N GLN A 66 8.96 18.83 -7.85
CA GLN A 66 9.30 20.25 -7.73
C GLN A 66 9.08 20.74 -6.30
N TYR A 67 7.89 20.50 -5.74
CA TYR A 67 7.57 20.84 -4.35
C TYR A 67 8.57 20.23 -3.36
N ALA A 68 8.76 18.91 -3.41
CA ALA A 68 9.61 18.15 -2.50
C ALA A 68 11.07 18.62 -2.52
N THR A 69 11.56 19.10 -3.67
CA THR A 69 12.92 19.64 -3.82
C THR A 69 13.04 21.14 -3.52
N GLY A 70 11.98 21.77 -2.98
CA GLY A 70 11.99 23.16 -2.57
C GLY A 70 11.71 24.16 -3.69
N LYS A 71 11.24 23.72 -4.86
CA LYS A 71 10.82 24.65 -5.93
C LYS A 71 9.36 25.07 -5.72
N PRO A 72 8.99 26.32 -6.05
CA PRO A 72 7.59 26.70 -6.12
C PRO A 72 6.84 25.83 -7.15
N THR A 73 5.64 25.38 -6.79
CA THR A 73 4.72 24.67 -7.68
C THR A 73 3.30 25.20 -7.54
N LEU A 74 2.48 24.99 -8.56
CA LEU A 74 1.04 25.29 -8.49
C LEU A 74 0.39 24.37 -7.46
N HIS A 75 -0.44 24.93 -6.59
CA HIS A 75 -1.43 24.19 -5.81
C HIS A 75 -2.74 24.12 -6.62
N PRO A 76 -3.47 22.99 -6.64
CA PRO A 76 -4.76 22.87 -7.35
C PRO A 76 -5.78 23.97 -7.06
N GLY A 77 -5.70 24.56 -5.87
CA GLY A 77 -6.47 25.75 -5.47
C GLY A 77 -6.11 27.06 -6.19
N GLY A 78 -5.19 27.05 -7.16
CA GLY A 78 -4.90 28.19 -8.05
C GLY A 78 -3.80 29.15 -7.58
N TYR A 79 -3.08 28.82 -6.50
CA TYR A 79 -1.98 29.63 -5.95
C TYR A 79 -0.65 28.88 -5.97
N GLN A 80 0.46 29.60 -5.88
CA GLN A 80 1.80 29.00 -5.77
C GLN A 80 2.09 28.54 -4.34
N VAL A 81 2.71 27.38 -4.19
CA VAL A 81 3.13 26.82 -2.89
C VAL A 81 4.58 26.35 -2.97
N GLN A 82 5.31 26.45 -1.87
CA GLN A 82 6.71 26.03 -1.76
C GLN A 82 6.95 25.49 -0.35
N ILE A 83 7.57 24.31 -0.26
CA ILE A 83 7.95 23.75 1.04
C ILE A 83 9.08 24.58 1.66
N THR A 84 8.98 24.85 2.97
CA THR A 84 10.00 25.65 3.69
C THR A 84 11.29 24.87 3.92
N LYS A 85 11.20 23.54 3.98
CA LYS A 85 12.33 22.62 4.09
C LYS A 85 12.14 21.48 3.08
N PRO A 86 13.02 21.35 2.07
CA PRO A 86 12.97 20.23 1.13
C PRO A 86 12.97 18.87 1.85
N LEU A 87 12.31 17.89 1.25
CA LEU A 87 12.33 16.51 1.70
C LEU A 87 13.66 15.84 1.32
N ASP A 88 14.04 14.81 2.06
CA ASP A 88 15.21 13.98 1.78
C ASP A 88 14.90 12.90 0.73
N TRP A 89 13.64 12.49 0.65
CA TRP A 89 13.14 11.50 -0.32
C TRP A 89 11.63 11.61 -0.50
N GLY A 90 11.09 10.97 -1.55
CA GLY A 90 9.65 10.88 -1.74
C GLY A 90 9.27 10.03 -2.94
N ALA A 91 8.02 9.59 -2.98
CA ALA A 91 7.46 8.85 -4.11
C ALA A 91 6.04 9.31 -4.41
N VAL A 92 5.70 9.34 -5.71
CA VAL A 92 4.32 9.46 -6.17
C VAL A 92 3.74 8.05 -6.21
N THR A 93 2.55 7.86 -5.62
CA THR A 93 1.92 6.54 -5.46
C THR A 93 0.55 6.50 -6.13
N GLU A 94 0.46 6.90 -7.40
CA GLU A 94 -0.82 6.85 -8.13
C GLU A 94 -1.45 5.45 -8.05
N HIS A 95 -2.78 5.40 -8.03
CA HIS A 95 -3.52 4.14 -8.16
C HIS A 95 -3.09 3.34 -9.40
N ALA A 96 -2.82 2.05 -9.22
CA ALA A 96 -2.41 1.15 -10.28
C ALA A 96 -3.56 0.76 -11.21
N GLU A 97 -4.76 0.56 -10.66
CA GLU A 97 -5.96 0.40 -11.47
C GLU A 97 -6.31 1.72 -12.15
N TYR A 98 -6.44 1.67 -13.47
CA TYR A 98 -6.72 2.85 -14.30
C TYR A 98 -5.72 4.01 -14.13
N MET A 99 -4.47 3.69 -13.81
CA MET A 99 -3.36 4.63 -13.68
C MET A 99 -3.29 5.59 -14.87
N GLY A 100 -3.42 6.90 -14.62
CA GLY A 100 -3.33 7.94 -15.66
C GLY A 100 -4.45 7.95 -16.69
N MET A 101 -5.54 7.20 -16.51
CA MET A 101 -6.60 7.10 -17.53
C MET A 101 -7.32 8.43 -17.79
N VAL A 102 -7.39 9.31 -16.80
CA VAL A 102 -7.91 10.68 -17.01
C VAL A 102 -7.07 11.40 -18.06
N GLN A 103 -5.74 11.34 -17.93
CA GLN A 103 -4.81 11.99 -18.86
C GLN A 103 -4.85 11.34 -20.24
N GLU A 104 -4.90 10.00 -20.28
CA GLU A 104 -5.06 9.24 -21.51
C GLU A 104 -6.36 9.62 -22.25
N ALA A 105 -7.47 9.85 -21.55
CA ALA A 105 -8.71 10.29 -22.21
C ALA A 105 -8.65 11.74 -22.73
N MET A 106 -7.92 12.61 -22.05
CA MET A 106 -7.79 14.04 -22.37
C MET A 106 -6.83 14.31 -23.53
N ASP A 107 -5.77 13.51 -23.70
CA ASP A 107 -4.77 13.68 -24.76
C ASP A 107 -5.20 12.99 -26.06
N PRO A 108 -5.54 13.73 -27.14
CA PRO A 108 -5.95 13.13 -28.41
C PRO A 108 -4.90 12.21 -29.06
N GLY A 109 -3.63 12.34 -28.67
CA GLY A 109 -2.51 11.52 -29.15
C GLY A 109 -2.23 10.27 -28.32
N SER A 110 -2.93 10.06 -27.21
CA SER A 110 -2.67 8.96 -26.28
C SER A 110 -2.99 7.58 -26.88
N PRO A 111 -2.35 6.51 -26.38
CA PRO A 111 -2.75 5.14 -26.66
C PRO A 111 -4.26 4.90 -26.53
N LEU A 112 -4.89 5.29 -25.42
CA LEU A 112 -6.33 5.07 -25.20
C LEU A 112 -7.19 5.76 -26.24
N ARG A 113 -6.84 7.01 -26.60
CA ARG A 113 -7.59 7.79 -27.60
C ARG A 113 -7.49 7.21 -29.00
N LYS A 114 -6.39 6.53 -29.30
CA LYS A 114 -6.19 5.83 -30.58
C LYS A 114 -6.90 4.49 -30.61
N SER A 115 -6.80 3.69 -29.55
CA SER A 115 -7.37 2.34 -29.50
C SER A 115 -8.89 2.35 -29.28
N SER A 116 -9.38 3.27 -28.45
CA SER A 116 -10.78 3.28 -27.96
C SER A 116 -11.36 4.69 -27.94
N PRO A 117 -11.48 5.39 -29.09
CA PRO A 117 -11.81 6.81 -29.15
C PRO A 117 -13.17 7.19 -28.56
N LEU A 118 -14.21 6.36 -28.76
CA LEU A 118 -15.55 6.63 -28.22
C LEU A 118 -15.58 6.51 -26.70
N LEU A 119 -14.95 5.48 -26.16
CA LEU A 119 -14.82 5.27 -24.72
C LEU A 119 -14.04 6.43 -24.08
N ALA A 120 -12.90 6.78 -24.66
CA ALA A 120 -12.07 7.87 -24.17
C ALA A 120 -12.80 9.22 -24.20
N ARG A 121 -13.59 9.51 -25.25
CA ARG A 121 -14.46 10.70 -25.34
C ARG A 121 -15.55 10.69 -24.27
N ALA A 122 -16.26 9.58 -24.11
CA ALA A 122 -17.30 9.45 -23.09
C ALA A 122 -16.73 9.63 -21.68
N TYR A 123 -15.52 9.11 -21.43
CA TYR A 123 -14.85 9.29 -20.15
C TYR A 123 -14.36 10.73 -19.94
N GLU A 124 -13.76 11.36 -20.96
CA GLU A 124 -13.39 12.79 -20.95
C GLU A 124 -14.59 13.67 -20.60
N GLU A 125 -15.73 13.46 -21.26
CA GLU A 125 -16.97 14.22 -21.04
C GLU A 125 -17.54 13.97 -19.64
N GLY A 126 -17.61 12.71 -19.21
CA GLY A 126 -18.12 12.34 -17.87
C GLY A 126 -17.29 12.94 -16.74
N VAL A 127 -15.96 12.86 -16.84
CA VAL A 127 -15.03 13.40 -15.84
C VAL A 127 -15.08 14.93 -15.79
N ARG A 128 -15.27 15.62 -16.92
CA ARG A 128 -15.45 17.08 -16.94
C ARG A 128 -16.80 17.52 -16.40
N ALA A 129 -17.85 16.74 -16.64
CA ALA A 129 -19.19 17.06 -16.17
C ALA A 129 -19.29 16.89 -14.65
N ASP A 130 -18.81 15.76 -14.12
CA ASP A 130 -18.80 15.45 -12.69
C ASP A 130 -17.73 14.39 -12.37
N GLY A 131 -16.53 14.86 -12.01
CA GLY A 131 -15.39 14.00 -11.67
C GLY A 131 -15.66 13.08 -10.48
N LEU A 132 -16.43 13.53 -9.48
CA LEU A 132 -16.76 12.73 -8.31
C LEU A 132 -17.76 11.61 -8.65
N LEU A 133 -18.73 11.89 -9.50
CA LEU A 133 -19.64 10.86 -10.02
C LEU A 133 -18.89 9.86 -10.89
N ALA A 134 -18.02 10.31 -11.79
CA ALA A 134 -17.19 9.44 -12.62
C ALA A 134 -16.33 8.50 -11.75
N PHE A 135 -15.67 9.04 -10.72
CA PHE A 135 -14.91 8.27 -9.72
C PHE A 135 -15.76 7.22 -9.02
N LYS A 136 -16.96 7.59 -8.53
CA LYS A 136 -17.87 6.66 -7.85
C LYS A 136 -18.34 5.52 -8.76
N VAL A 137 -18.65 5.84 -10.02
CA VAL A 137 -19.08 4.84 -11.02
C VAL A 137 -17.94 3.86 -11.32
N LEU A 138 -16.73 4.35 -11.56
CA LEU A 138 -15.56 3.49 -11.81
C LEU A 138 -15.21 2.63 -10.59
N SER A 139 -15.19 3.23 -9.39
CA SER A 139 -14.92 2.52 -8.14
C SER A 139 -15.94 1.40 -7.90
N LEU A 140 -17.23 1.67 -8.14
CA LEU A 140 -18.28 0.67 -8.02
C LEU A 140 -18.13 -0.43 -9.07
N ALA A 141 -17.77 -0.09 -10.31
CA ALA A 141 -17.55 -1.05 -11.38
C ALA A 141 -16.40 -2.03 -11.03
N ILE A 142 -15.27 -1.51 -10.54
CA ILE A 142 -14.15 -2.33 -10.03
C ILE A 142 -14.61 -3.22 -8.88
N ALA A 143 -15.26 -2.64 -7.85
CA ALA A 143 -15.74 -3.39 -6.70
C ALA A 143 -16.77 -4.48 -7.03
N LYS A 144 -17.48 -4.36 -8.17
CA LYS A 144 -18.42 -5.36 -8.69
C LYS A 144 -17.81 -6.35 -9.68
N GLY A 145 -16.51 -6.28 -9.94
CA GLY A 145 -15.83 -7.16 -10.90
C GLY A 145 -16.23 -6.88 -12.35
N LEU A 146 -16.60 -5.64 -12.66
CA LEU A 146 -16.97 -5.16 -13.99
C LEU A 146 -15.99 -4.09 -14.49
N PRO A 147 -14.66 -4.38 -14.56
CA PRO A 147 -13.71 -3.37 -15.00
C PRO A 147 -13.83 -3.07 -16.50
N ILE A 148 -13.50 -1.84 -16.86
CA ILE A 148 -13.32 -1.37 -18.25
C ILE A 148 -11.97 -1.89 -18.72
N LYS A 149 -11.99 -2.93 -19.55
CA LYS A 149 -10.77 -3.67 -19.92
C LYS A 149 -9.76 -2.81 -20.67
N GLU A 150 -10.24 -1.88 -21.49
CA GLU A 150 -9.45 -0.95 -22.28
C GLU A 150 -8.58 -0.04 -21.40
N PHE A 151 -9.04 0.27 -20.18
CA PHE A 151 -8.28 1.09 -19.22
C PHE A 151 -7.18 0.31 -18.51
N SER A 152 -7.17 -1.02 -18.65
CA SER A 152 -6.17 -1.93 -18.12
C SER A 152 -5.35 -2.62 -19.21
N ASP A 153 -5.53 -2.24 -20.48
CA ASP A 153 -4.76 -2.81 -21.58
C ASP A 153 -3.27 -2.47 -21.40
N PRO A 154 -2.35 -3.46 -21.39
CA PRO A 154 -0.91 -3.20 -21.28
C PRO A 154 -0.37 -2.20 -22.30
N ALA A 155 -0.93 -2.14 -23.51
CA ALA A 155 -0.53 -1.17 -24.54
C ALA A 155 -0.86 0.28 -24.16
N VAL A 156 -1.83 0.48 -23.25
CA VAL A 156 -2.24 1.79 -22.73
C VAL A 156 -1.55 2.08 -21.39
N VAL A 157 -1.49 1.11 -20.48
CA VAL A 157 -0.94 1.30 -19.13
C VAL A 157 0.59 1.40 -19.12
N ALA A 158 1.30 0.57 -19.90
CA ALA A 158 2.76 0.52 -19.85
C ALA A 158 3.44 1.87 -20.18
N PRO A 159 2.99 2.63 -21.21
CA PRO A 159 3.53 3.98 -21.46
C PRO A 159 3.32 4.96 -20.30
N VAL A 160 2.16 4.91 -19.63
CA VAL A 160 1.85 5.77 -18.49
C VAL A 160 2.75 5.43 -17.30
N TRP A 161 2.82 4.14 -16.94
CA TRP A 161 3.68 3.67 -15.86
C TRP A 161 5.15 4.04 -16.10
N LYS A 162 5.64 3.80 -17.32
CA LYS A 162 6.99 4.20 -17.71
C LYS A 162 7.21 5.71 -17.52
N ARG A 163 6.22 6.55 -17.88
CA ARG A 163 6.35 8.01 -17.73
C ARG A 163 6.41 8.44 -16.27
N ILE A 164 5.65 7.81 -15.37
CA ILE A 164 5.74 8.06 -13.92
C ILE A 164 7.15 7.70 -13.40
N VAL A 165 7.68 6.54 -13.80
CA VAL A 165 9.03 6.09 -13.45
C VAL A 165 10.10 7.03 -13.99
N ASP A 166 9.99 7.44 -15.26
CA ASP A 166 10.93 8.38 -15.90
C ASP A 166 10.94 9.75 -15.18
N ILE A 167 9.78 10.22 -14.72
CA ILE A 167 9.67 11.45 -13.91
C ILE A 167 10.37 11.25 -12.56
N ALA A 168 10.14 10.13 -11.87
CA ALA A 168 10.83 9.82 -10.63
C ALA A 168 12.36 9.80 -10.84
N ASP A 169 12.85 9.12 -11.87
CA ASP A 169 14.27 9.03 -12.20
C ASP A 169 14.91 10.38 -12.54
N LYS A 170 14.18 11.25 -13.26
CA LYS A 170 14.62 12.62 -13.59
C LYS A 170 14.98 13.40 -12.32
N TYR A 171 14.15 13.29 -11.28
CA TYR A 171 14.31 14.00 -10.01
C TYR A 171 15.20 13.27 -9.00
N ASN A 172 15.51 11.99 -9.24
CA ASN A 172 16.44 11.24 -8.38
C ASN A 172 17.84 11.88 -8.41
N LYS A 173 18.32 12.31 -7.25
CA LYS A 173 19.67 12.85 -7.02
C LYS A 173 20.21 12.22 -5.73
N PRO A 174 20.70 10.97 -5.78
CA PRO A 174 21.19 10.26 -4.60
C PRO A 174 22.15 11.10 -3.75
N GLY A 175 21.96 11.07 -2.43
CA GLY A 175 22.69 11.92 -1.47
C GLY A 175 22.16 13.35 -1.33
N ARG A 176 21.15 13.76 -2.10
CA ARG A 176 20.43 15.04 -1.96
C ARG A 176 18.92 14.85 -1.88
N PHE A 177 18.35 14.09 -2.81
CA PHE A 177 16.93 13.75 -2.84
C PHE A 177 16.76 12.40 -3.53
N THR A 178 16.16 11.43 -2.85
CA THR A 178 15.95 10.08 -3.40
C THR A 178 14.50 9.89 -3.81
N THR A 179 14.27 9.37 -5.01
CA THR A 179 12.94 8.98 -5.46
C THR A 179 12.81 7.47 -5.56
N PHE A 180 11.57 7.00 -5.62
CA PHE A 180 11.26 5.59 -5.84
C PHE A 180 10.26 5.45 -6.97
N ALA A 181 10.42 4.41 -7.79
CA ALA A 181 9.30 3.92 -8.59
C ALA A 181 8.31 3.28 -7.61
N ALA A 182 7.10 3.84 -7.53
CA ALA A 182 6.07 3.38 -6.61
C ALA A 182 4.67 3.58 -7.19
N TYR A 183 3.71 2.86 -6.63
CA TYR A 183 2.30 2.94 -6.99
C TYR A 183 1.41 2.44 -5.84
N GLU A 184 0.13 2.80 -5.84
CA GLU A 184 -0.87 2.23 -4.92
C GLU A 184 -1.59 1.03 -5.54
N TRP A 185 -1.62 -0.08 -4.82
CA TRP A 185 -2.46 -1.25 -5.08
C TRP A 185 -3.74 -1.17 -4.23
N THR A 186 -4.85 -0.82 -4.86
CA THR A 186 -6.08 -0.35 -4.18
C THR A 186 -7.13 -1.45 -3.99
N SER A 187 -6.78 -2.52 -3.27
CA SER A 187 -7.71 -3.64 -3.08
C SER A 187 -8.86 -3.31 -2.12
N THR A 188 -10.11 -3.54 -2.56
CA THR A 188 -11.32 -3.16 -1.81
C THR A 188 -12.38 -4.28 -1.71
N PRO A 189 -12.04 -5.51 -1.32
CA PRO A 189 -12.99 -6.63 -1.28
C PRO A 189 -14.18 -6.30 -0.36
N ASP A 190 -15.39 -6.49 -0.87
CA ASP A 190 -16.64 -6.10 -0.21
C ASP A 190 -16.67 -4.64 0.30
N SER A 191 -16.00 -3.73 -0.43
CA SER A 191 -15.84 -2.31 -0.07
C SER A 191 -15.12 -2.08 1.26
N ARG A 192 -14.19 -2.96 1.62
CA ARG A 192 -13.35 -2.84 2.81
C ARG A 192 -11.90 -2.64 2.40
N ASN A 193 -11.19 -1.72 3.05
CA ASN A 193 -9.85 -1.32 2.62
C ASN A 193 -8.80 -2.42 2.87
N LEU A 194 -8.06 -2.78 1.82
CA LEU A 194 -6.85 -3.58 1.85
C LEU A 194 -5.78 -2.97 0.94
N HIS A 195 -5.56 -1.66 1.01
CA HIS A 195 -4.63 -1.00 0.09
C HIS A 195 -3.17 -1.23 0.50
N ARG A 196 -2.25 -1.12 -0.48
CA ARG A 196 -0.80 -1.08 -0.24
C ARG A 196 -0.10 -0.13 -1.21
N ASN A 197 0.84 0.66 -0.72
CA ASN A 197 1.82 1.32 -1.58
C ASN A 197 3.02 0.40 -1.83
N ILE A 198 3.33 0.15 -3.10
CA ILE A 198 4.42 -0.73 -3.52
C ILE A 198 5.61 0.13 -3.92
N PHE A 199 6.78 -0.18 -3.37
CA PHE A 199 8.03 0.55 -3.61
C PHE A 199 9.09 -0.37 -4.19
N PHE A 200 9.67 0.01 -5.32
CA PHE A 200 10.80 -0.69 -5.92
C PHE A 200 12.12 -0.02 -5.54
N ARG A 201 13.13 -0.84 -5.25
CA ARG A 201 14.50 -0.37 -4.98
C ARG A 201 15.19 0.16 -6.24
N ASP A 202 14.95 -0.47 -7.39
CA ASP A 202 15.63 -0.16 -8.65
C ASP A 202 14.61 0.05 -9.77
N SER A 203 14.46 1.32 -10.17
CA SER A 203 13.53 1.74 -11.24
C SER A 203 13.82 1.08 -12.58
N LYS A 204 15.04 0.58 -12.82
CA LYS A 204 15.42 -0.07 -14.10
C LYS A 204 14.93 -1.50 -14.21
N LYS A 205 14.48 -2.10 -13.10
CA LYS A 205 14.03 -3.50 -13.03
C LYS A 205 12.53 -3.64 -12.84
N VAL A 206 11.81 -2.51 -12.80
CA VAL A 206 10.36 -2.52 -12.64
C VAL A 206 9.71 -3.29 -13.80
N PRO A 207 8.61 -4.01 -13.55
CA PRO A 207 7.86 -4.66 -14.60
C PRO A 207 7.26 -3.62 -15.57
N GLN A 208 6.98 -4.04 -16.79
CA GLN A 208 6.38 -3.17 -17.81
C GLN A 208 5.00 -2.65 -17.41
N VAL A 209 4.24 -3.44 -16.64
CA VAL A 209 2.96 -3.06 -16.04
C VAL A 209 2.96 -3.44 -14.56
N PRO A 210 2.37 -2.62 -13.68
CA PRO A 210 2.16 -2.96 -12.28
C PRO A 210 1.24 -4.18 -12.10
N PHE A 211 1.39 -4.90 -10.98
CA PHE A 211 0.36 -5.84 -10.52
C PHE A 211 -0.74 -5.05 -9.81
N THR A 212 -1.99 -5.29 -10.17
CA THR A 212 -3.15 -4.48 -9.77
C THR A 212 -4.21 -5.32 -9.05
N PRO A 213 -5.20 -4.69 -8.39
CA PRO A 213 -6.36 -5.41 -7.87
C PRO A 213 -7.23 -6.06 -8.96
N LEU A 214 -7.04 -5.67 -10.24
CA LEU A 214 -7.71 -6.30 -11.38
C LEU A 214 -7.11 -7.68 -11.72
N ASP A 215 -5.84 -7.92 -11.35
CA ASP A 215 -5.19 -9.22 -11.47
C ASP A 215 -5.61 -10.14 -10.32
N SER A 216 -5.57 -9.63 -9.09
CA SER A 216 -6.16 -10.26 -7.90
C SER A 216 -6.33 -9.24 -6.79
N PRO A 217 -7.46 -9.24 -6.06
CA PRO A 217 -7.64 -8.43 -4.85
C PRO A 217 -7.02 -9.07 -3.59
N ASP A 218 -6.49 -10.30 -3.67
CA ASP A 218 -5.92 -11.00 -2.52
C ASP A 218 -4.47 -10.56 -2.27
N PRO A 219 -4.12 -10.02 -1.09
CA PRO A 219 -2.75 -9.61 -0.79
C PRO A 219 -1.73 -10.75 -0.88
N ARG A 220 -2.15 -12.02 -0.78
CA ARG A 220 -1.22 -13.15 -0.95
C ARG A 220 -0.80 -13.36 -2.38
N ASP A 221 -1.67 -13.05 -3.34
CA ASP A 221 -1.31 -13.12 -4.75
C ASP A 221 -0.35 -11.97 -5.08
N LEU A 222 -0.58 -10.79 -4.50
CA LEU A 222 0.39 -9.69 -4.51
C LEU A 222 1.73 -10.15 -3.90
N TRP A 223 1.75 -10.73 -2.70
CA TRP A 223 2.97 -11.21 -2.05
C TRP A 223 3.71 -12.28 -2.87
N LYS A 224 2.96 -13.19 -3.49
CA LYS A 224 3.52 -14.21 -4.40
C LYS A 224 4.14 -13.55 -5.63
N TRP A 225 3.49 -12.55 -6.21
CA TRP A 225 4.05 -11.77 -7.30
C TRP A 225 5.31 -10.99 -6.86
N MET A 226 5.31 -10.40 -5.66
CA MET A 226 6.50 -9.73 -5.10
C MET A 226 7.65 -10.73 -4.91
N ASP A 227 7.39 -11.95 -4.47
CA ASP A 227 8.42 -13.00 -4.39
C ASP A 227 8.98 -13.36 -5.78
N GLN A 228 8.14 -13.36 -6.82
CA GLN A 228 8.61 -13.53 -8.21
C GLN A 228 9.49 -12.35 -8.68
N GLN A 229 9.14 -11.11 -8.30
CA GLN A 229 9.97 -9.94 -8.58
C GLN A 229 11.35 -10.07 -7.91
N ARG A 230 11.41 -10.48 -6.64
CA ARG A 230 12.67 -10.73 -5.93
C ARG A 230 13.49 -11.85 -6.57
N ALA A 231 12.84 -12.93 -6.98
CA ALA A 231 13.50 -14.03 -7.70
C ALA A 231 14.08 -13.58 -9.05
N ALA A 232 13.45 -12.59 -9.70
CA ALA A 232 13.95 -11.93 -10.90
C ALA A 232 15.00 -10.83 -10.62
N GLY A 233 15.39 -10.63 -9.36
CA GLY A 233 16.42 -9.67 -8.95
C GLY A 233 15.93 -8.24 -8.75
N ASN A 234 14.60 -8.04 -8.66
CA ASN A 234 13.96 -6.76 -8.34
C ASN A 234 13.53 -6.73 -6.87
N GLU A 235 14.17 -5.89 -6.07
CA GLU A 235 13.88 -5.77 -4.64
C GLU A 235 12.76 -4.75 -4.42
N LEU A 236 11.76 -5.11 -3.60
CA LEU A 236 10.57 -4.30 -3.37
C LEU A 236 9.91 -4.59 -2.02
N LEU A 237 9.15 -3.62 -1.54
CA LEU A 237 8.31 -3.73 -0.34
C LEU A 237 6.91 -3.18 -0.60
N ALA A 238 5.98 -3.54 0.28
CA ALA A 238 4.64 -3.00 0.35
C ALA A 238 4.44 -2.29 1.70
N ILE A 239 3.67 -1.20 1.70
CA ILE A 239 3.25 -0.50 2.92
C ILE A 239 1.73 -0.57 2.98
N SER A 240 1.19 -1.36 3.91
CA SER A 240 -0.27 -1.39 4.13
C SER A 240 -0.75 -0.06 4.71
N HIS A 241 -1.90 0.44 4.30
CA HIS A 241 -2.45 1.70 4.82
C HIS A 241 -3.96 1.65 5.01
N ASN A 242 -4.52 2.70 5.66
CA ASN A 242 -5.95 2.81 5.99
C ASN A 242 -6.56 1.58 6.65
N ALA A 243 -5.81 0.96 7.58
CA ALA A 243 -6.30 -0.20 8.30
C ALA A 243 -7.62 0.10 9.05
N ASN A 244 -7.81 1.35 9.51
CA ASN A 244 -9.05 1.83 10.13
C ASN A 244 -10.30 1.65 9.24
N LEU A 245 -10.12 1.61 7.92
CA LEU A 245 -11.19 1.39 6.92
C LEU A 245 -11.31 -0.07 6.47
N SER A 246 -10.54 -0.98 7.05
CA SER A 246 -10.49 -2.40 6.63
C SER A 246 -11.61 -3.27 7.21
N ASN A 247 -12.35 -2.76 8.21
CA ASN A 247 -13.38 -3.53 8.91
C ASN A 247 -12.87 -4.90 9.41
N GLY A 248 -11.69 -4.90 10.02
CA GLY A 248 -11.01 -6.03 10.63
C GLY A 248 -10.16 -6.88 9.69
N MET A 249 -10.14 -6.57 8.38
CA MET A 249 -9.43 -7.38 7.40
C MET A 249 -7.92 -7.14 7.35
N MET A 250 -7.43 -5.98 7.82
CA MET A 250 -6.01 -5.66 7.67
C MET A 250 -5.14 -6.51 8.59
N PHE A 251 -5.60 -6.75 9.82
CA PHE A 251 -4.86 -7.49 10.85
C PHE A 251 -5.68 -8.67 11.43
N PRO A 252 -6.03 -9.68 10.61
CA PRO A 252 -6.80 -10.84 11.06
C PRO A 252 -6.02 -11.74 12.03
N THR A 253 -6.66 -12.30 13.05
CA THR A 253 -6.02 -13.25 13.97
C THR A 253 -6.35 -14.71 13.68
N GLU A 254 -7.55 -14.98 13.14
CA GLU A 254 -8.06 -16.36 12.94
C GLU A 254 -8.04 -16.77 11.48
N VAL A 255 -8.73 -16.03 10.63
CA VAL A 255 -8.85 -16.27 9.19
C VAL A 255 -8.65 -14.99 8.42
N ASP A 256 -8.09 -15.08 7.23
CA ASP A 256 -8.04 -13.94 6.30
C ASP A 256 -9.41 -13.65 5.67
N HIS A 257 -9.44 -12.65 4.80
CA HIS A 257 -10.67 -12.22 4.13
C HIS A 257 -11.33 -13.27 3.20
N THR A 258 -10.62 -14.34 2.85
CA THR A 258 -11.16 -15.48 2.08
C THR A 258 -11.62 -16.63 2.99
N GLY A 259 -11.49 -16.49 4.30
CA GLY A 259 -11.82 -17.52 5.29
C GLY A 259 -10.72 -18.57 5.50
N ARG A 260 -9.52 -18.39 4.92
CA ARG A 260 -8.40 -19.32 5.13
C ARG A 260 -7.74 -19.03 6.49
N PRO A 261 -7.40 -20.06 7.30
CA PRO A 261 -6.73 -19.87 8.58
C PRO A 261 -5.41 -19.13 8.46
N ILE A 262 -5.14 -18.25 9.43
CA ILE A 262 -3.84 -17.59 9.57
C ILE A 262 -2.85 -18.59 10.15
N ASP A 263 -1.81 -18.90 9.37
CA ASP A 263 -0.75 -19.84 9.74
C ASP A 263 0.65 -19.19 9.68
N ARG A 264 1.68 -20.00 9.97
CA ARG A 264 3.08 -19.57 9.92
C ARG A 264 3.47 -19.05 8.53
N THR A 265 3.04 -19.73 7.47
CA THR A 265 3.37 -19.38 6.08
C THR A 265 2.81 -18.01 5.73
N TRP A 266 1.56 -17.74 6.12
CA TRP A 266 0.93 -16.44 5.95
C TRP A 266 1.69 -15.36 6.71
N ALA A 267 2.04 -15.62 7.98
CA ALA A 267 2.75 -14.66 8.82
C ALA A 267 4.14 -14.31 8.24
N GLU A 268 4.90 -15.31 7.80
CA GLU A 268 6.22 -15.12 7.21
C GLU A 268 6.14 -14.42 5.84
N ALA A 269 5.13 -14.73 5.03
CA ALA A 269 4.88 -14.02 3.78
C ALA A 269 4.55 -12.54 4.04
N ARG A 270 3.68 -12.24 5.00
CA ARG A 270 3.38 -10.85 5.37
C ARG A 270 4.64 -10.12 5.84
N LEU A 271 5.36 -10.66 6.83
CA LEU A 271 6.54 -9.99 7.40
C LEU A 271 7.62 -9.68 6.35
N ARG A 272 7.79 -10.57 5.35
CA ARG A 272 8.74 -10.38 4.27
C ARG A 272 8.30 -9.30 3.29
N ASN A 273 7.01 -9.17 3.03
CA ASN A 273 6.46 -8.29 1.99
C ASN A 273 6.01 -6.93 2.51
N GLU A 274 5.46 -6.87 3.71
CA GLU A 274 4.88 -5.69 4.36
C GLU A 274 5.65 -5.33 5.64
N PRO A 275 6.91 -4.86 5.54
CA PRO A 275 7.71 -4.51 6.70
C PRO A 275 7.26 -3.22 7.39
N LEU A 276 6.36 -2.45 6.76
CA LEU A 276 5.85 -1.17 7.23
C LEU A 276 4.33 -1.10 7.10
N THR A 277 3.70 -0.34 7.98
CA THR A 277 2.30 0.05 7.85
C THR A 277 2.14 1.55 8.10
N GLU A 278 1.28 2.18 7.32
CA GLU A 278 0.88 3.55 7.56
C GLU A 278 -0.09 3.61 8.74
N MET A 279 0.30 4.38 9.76
CA MET A 279 -0.46 4.55 10.98
C MET A 279 -1.34 5.81 10.94
N LYS A 280 -1.04 6.80 10.08
CA LYS A 280 -1.80 8.05 9.96
C LYS A 280 -1.70 8.65 8.56
N GLN A 281 -2.82 9.22 8.12
CA GLN A 281 -2.98 10.03 6.90
C GLN A 281 -4.22 10.95 6.98
N VAL A 282 -4.64 11.60 5.89
CA VAL A 282 -5.78 12.55 5.87
C VAL A 282 -7.15 11.94 6.27
N LYS A 283 -7.33 10.63 6.07
CA LYS A 283 -8.46 9.76 6.44
C LYS A 283 -8.29 9.20 7.86
N GLY A 284 -7.64 9.97 8.71
CA GLY A 284 -7.43 9.71 10.14
C GLY A 284 -6.32 8.72 10.46
N GLN A 285 -6.20 8.41 11.75
CA GLN A 285 -5.24 7.43 12.26
C GLN A 285 -5.81 6.00 12.27
N SER A 286 -4.88 5.05 12.15
CA SER A 286 -5.05 3.59 12.24
C SER A 286 -4.25 3.00 13.41
N GLU A 287 -3.91 3.81 14.41
CA GLU A 287 -3.23 3.41 15.64
C GLU A 287 -4.15 2.69 16.63
N THR A 288 -5.22 3.36 17.09
CA THR A 288 -6.13 2.87 18.15
C THR A 288 -7.47 3.61 18.14
N THR A 289 -8.43 3.19 18.97
CA THR A 289 -9.66 3.93 19.31
C THR A 289 -9.79 4.02 20.83
N PRO A 290 -10.71 4.85 21.37
CA PRO A 290 -11.07 4.81 22.79
C PRO A 290 -11.68 3.46 23.20
N GLY A 291 -12.31 2.73 22.27
CA GLY A 291 -12.82 1.38 22.50
C GLY A 291 -11.71 0.36 22.73
N LEU A 292 -10.59 0.47 22.00
CA LEU A 292 -9.43 -0.42 22.11
C LEU A 292 -8.44 -0.01 23.21
N SER A 293 -8.34 1.29 23.51
CA SER A 293 -7.44 1.85 24.53
C SER A 293 -8.19 2.80 25.47
N PRO A 294 -9.10 2.31 26.33
CA PRO A 294 -9.99 3.16 27.15
C PRO A 294 -9.28 4.00 28.21
N ASN A 295 -8.03 3.66 28.55
CA ASN A 295 -7.23 4.37 29.54
C ASN A 295 -6.21 5.34 28.90
N ASP A 296 -6.23 5.49 27.57
CA ASP A 296 -5.36 6.42 26.84
C ASP A 296 -6.15 7.66 26.44
N GLU A 297 -5.79 8.81 27.03
CA GLU A 297 -6.44 10.10 26.78
C GLU A 297 -6.27 10.61 25.34
N PHE A 298 -5.29 10.09 24.60
CA PHE A 298 -5.04 10.44 23.20
C PHE A 298 -5.68 9.46 22.20
N ALA A 299 -6.37 8.41 22.68
CA ALA A 299 -6.95 7.39 21.81
C ALA A 299 -8.07 7.90 20.90
N ASN A 300 -8.57 9.12 21.12
CA ASN A 300 -9.56 9.81 20.27
C ASN A 300 -8.93 10.75 19.23
N TYR A 301 -7.60 10.84 19.14
CA TYR A 301 -6.91 11.69 18.18
C TYR A 301 -7.26 11.26 16.74
N GLU A 302 -7.72 12.22 15.92
CA GLU A 302 -8.01 12.09 14.48
C GLU A 302 -8.67 10.75 14.06
N VAL A 303 -9.61 10.26 14.85
CA VAL A 303 -10.38 9.04 14.52
C VAL A 303 -11.34 9.35 13.37
N PHE A 304 -11.25 8.54 12.32
CA PHE A 304 -12.12 8.68 11.15
C PHE A 304 -13.40 7.86 11.29
N VAL A 305 -14.55 8.51 11.12
CA VAL A 305 -15.88 7.95 11.41
C VAL A 305 -16.73 7.66 10.16
N TRP A 306 -16.08 7.57 9.00
CA TRP A 306 -16.73 7.23 7.73
C TRP A 306 -16.18 5.90 7.23
N HIS A 307 -17.05 5.10 6.61
CA HIS A 307 -16.59 3.94 5.86
C HIS A 307 -15.94 4.37 4.54
N LEU A 308 -15.23 3.45 3.92
CA LEU A 308 -14.80 3.58 2.53
C LEU A 308 -16.01 3.93 1.64
N LEU A 309 -15.82 4.83 0.67
CA LEU A 309 -16.86 5.36 -0.23
C LEU A 309 -17.95 6.22 0.44
N GLY A 310 -17.72 6.72 1.66
CA GLY A 310 -18.53 7.80 2.25
C GLY A 310 -19.84 7.37 2.90
N LYS A 311 -20.05 6.07 3.13
CA LYS A 311 -21.16 5.61 3.99
C LYS A 311 -20.91 6.08 5.42
N LYS A 312 -21.92 6.67 6.05
CA LYS A 312 -21.89 7.07 7.47
C LYS A 312 -22.05 5.86 8.39
N GLY A 313 -21.31 5.86 9.49
CA GLY A 313 -21.38 4.86 10.54
C GLY A 313 -19.98 4.57 11.08
N PRO A 314 -19.84 4.20 12.37
CA PRO A 314 -18.55 3.74 12.87
C PRO A 314 -18.09 2.52 12.05
N PRO A 315 -16.78 2.35 11.80
CA PRO A 315 -16.25 1.11 11.27
C PRO A 315 -16.87 -0.06 12.08
N PRO A 316 -17.49 -1.06 11.44
CA PRO A 316 -18.29 -2.05 12.15
C PRO A 316 -17.43 -2.86 13.12
N HIS A 317 -16.16 -3.10 12.76
CA HIS A 317 -15.21 -3.88 13.53
C HIS A 317 -13.90 -3.11 13.76
N GLU A 318 -13.65 -2.75 15.03
CA GLU A 318 -12.38 -2.14 15.46
C GLU A 318 -11.26 -3.19 15.56
N TYR A 319 -11.57 -4.41 16.02
CA TYR A 319 -10.61 -5.50 16.07
C TYR A 319 -10.12 -5.88 14.66
N GLY A 320 -8.80 -5.97 14.49
CA GLY A 320 -8.16 -6.21 13.20
C GLY A 320 -8.00 -4.97 12.31
N SER A 321 -8.43 -3.79 12.76
CA SER A 321 -8.36 -2.53 11.99
C SER A 321 -7.30 -1.54 12.50
N TYR A 322 -6.68 -1.79 13.64
CA TYR A 322 -5.78 -0.83 14.29
C TYR A 322 -4.46 -1.48 14.70
N ILE A 323 -3.32 -0.83 14.37
CA ILE A 323 -1.99 -1.44 14.49
C ILE A 323 -1.57 -1.69 15.94
N ARG A 324 -2.00 -0.85 16.89
CA ARG A 324 -1.67 -1.06 18.31
C ARG A 324 -2.27 -2.37 18.83
N GLN A 325 -3.52 -2.65 18.47
CA GLN A 325 -4.18 -3.90 18.80
C GLN A 325 -3.54 -5.08 18.05
N ALA A 326 -3.15 -4.89 16.78
CA ALA A 326 -2.42 -5.90 16.02
C ALA A 326 -1.06 -6.27 16.65
N TYR A 327 -0.30 -5.32 17.20
CA TYR A 327 0.94 -5.65 17.94
C TYR A 327 0.68 -6.52 19.16
N LYS A 328 -0.35 -6.20 19.94
CA LYS A 328 -0.79 -7.01 21.09
C LYS A 328 -1.20 -8.42 20.65
N ASP A 329 -2.02 -8.51 19.60
CA ASP A 329 -2.46 -9.79 19.05
C ASP A 329 -1.29 -10.60 18.49
N GLY A 330 -0.34 -9.95 17.84
CA GLY A 330 0.88 -10.57 17.34
C GLY A 330 1.70 -11.23 18.44
N VAL A 331 1.90 -10.56 19.58
CA VAL A 331 2.58 -11.14 20.75
C VAL A 331 1.81 -12.34 21.31
N ALA A 332 0.48 -12.25 21.39
CA ALA A 332 -0.36 -13.37 21.84
C ALA A 332 -0.28 -14.57 20.89
N MET A 333 -0.30 -14.33 19.57
CA MET A 333 -0.11 -15.36 18.54
C MET A 333 1.27 -16.00 18.63
N GLU A 334 2.31 -15.22 18.94
CA GLU A 334 3.67 -15.75 19.13
C GLU A 334 3.71 -16.77 20.25
N GLN A 335 3.08 -16.45 21.38
CA GLN A 335 3.03 -17.32 22.56
C GLN A 335 2.16 -18.56 22.34
N ALA A 336 0.99 -18.39 21.70
CA ALA A 336 0.01 -19.46 21.54
C ALA A 336 0.28 -20.38 20.34
N ARG A 337 0.84 -19.84 19.25
CA ARG A 337 0.96 -20.53 17.94
C ARG A 337 2.40 -20.56 17.40
N GLY A 338 3.33 -19.86 18.03
CA GLY A 338 4.75 -19.86 17.67
C GLY A 338 5.11 -18.99 16.46
N PHE A 339 4.22 -18.09 16.03
CA PHE A 339 4.49 -17.12 14.95
C PHE A 339 3.74 -15.81 15.22
N ASN A 340 4.25 -14.70 14.66
CA ASN A 340 3.71 -13.36 14.88
C ASN A 340 3.74 -12.58 13.55
N PRO A 341 2.60 -12.34 12.90
CA PRO A 341 2.55 -11.59 11.64
C PRO A 341 2.66 -10.07 11.81
N TYR A 342 2.50 -9.55 13.03
CA TYR A 342 2.37 -8.12 13.30
C TYR A 342 3.61 -7.59 13.99
N LYS A 343 4.70 -7.52 13.22
CA LYS A 343 5.94 -6.83 13.58
C LYS A 343 6.35 -5.69 12.62
N PRO A 344 5.44 -5.05 11.84
CA PRO A 344 5.86 -3.98 10.93
C PRO A 344 6.33 -2.74 11.70
N GLY A 345 7.22 -1.96 11.10
CA GLY A 345 7.43 -0.57 11.50
C GLY A 345 6.24 0.31 11.12
N VAL A 346 6.22 1.54 11.63
CA VAL A 346 5.16 2.51 11.33
C VAL A 346 5.70 3.64 10.46
N VAL A 347 4.86 4.11 9.52
CA VAL A 347 5.05 5.35 8.78
C VAL A 347 3.82 6.26 8.95
N GLY A 348 3.99 7.54 8.69
CA GLY A 348 2.88 8.46 8.42
C GLY A 348 3.01 8.95 6.99
N GLY A 349 1.94 8.81 6.21
CA GLY A 349 1.83 9.36 4.86
C GLY A 349 0.82 10.49 4.84
N SER A 350 0.86 11.34 3.82
CA SER A 350 -0.20 12.35 3.68
C SER A 350 -1.48 11.77 3.09
N ASP A 351 -1.33 10.85 2.12
CA ASP A 351 -2.38 10.49 1.15
C ASP A 351 -3.00 11.77 0.56
N SER A 352 -2.11 12.69 0.16
CA SER A 352 -2.51 13.98 -0.36
C SER A 352 -3.01 13.85 -1.79
N HIS A 353 -4.18 14.44 -2.05
CA HIS A 353 -4.80 14.52 -3.38
C HIS A 353 -4.51 15.85 -4.10
N VAL A 354 -3.48 16.58 -3.68
CA VAL A 354 -3.16 17.91 -4.21
C VAL A 354 -1.69 18.06 -4.62
N SER A 355 -1.00 16.95 -4.87
CA SER A 355 0.41 16.91 -5.31
C SER A 355 1.44 17.55 -4.36
N VAL A 356 1.03 18.00 -3.17
CA VAL A 356 1.91 18.60 -2.14
C VAL A 356 1.61 18.02 -0.76
N VAL A 357 2.61 18.05 0.12
CA VAL A 357 2.52 17.49 1.47
C VAL A 357 2.01 18.55 2.45
N PRO A 358 1.06 18.22 3.36
CA PRO A 358 0.50 19.15 4.36
C PRO A 358 1.49 19.79 5.33
#